data_AF-A0A1A9S9E6-F1
#
_entry.id   AF-A0A1A9S9E6-F1
#
_cell.length_a   1.000
_cell.length_b   1.000
_cell.length_c   1.000
_cell.angle_alpha   90.00
_cell.angle_beta   90.00
_cell.angle_gamma   90.00
#
_symmetry.space_group_name_H-M   'P 1'
#
loop_
_entity.id
_entity.type
_entity.pdbx_description
1 polymer ?
#
loop_
_entity_poly.entity_id
_entity_poly.type
_entity_poly.pdbx_seq_one_letter_code
_entity_poly.pdbx_strand_id
1 'polypeptide(L)' 'MAKHGLAGQSERVLEPYCCCLWEESVQKLSTEDLRSLPKLSPKQQLDKLGGSEVFLQRQEQCLVVHTGR' A
#
# COMPACT_ATOMS: atom_id res chain seq x y z
N MET A 1 -9.23 7.30 -3.57
CA MET A 1 -10.50 7.24 -2.80
C MET A 1 -11.66 7.96 -3.51
N ALA A 2 -11.70 9.29 -3.60
CA ALA A 2 -12.84 10.02 -4.17
C ALA A 2 -13.15 9.69 -5.65
N LYS A 3 -12.13 9.64 -6.51
CA LYS A 3 -12.24 9.19 -7.93
C LYS A 3 -12.89 7.81 -8.09
N HIS A 4 -12.80 6.96 -7.06
CA HIS A 4 -13.30 5.60 -7.04
C HIS A 4 -14.69 5.49 -6.37
N GLY A 5 -15.33 6.61 -6.00
CA GLY A 5 -16.60 6.59 -5.26
C GLY A 5 -16.49 6.10 -3.81
N LEU A 6 -15.27 5.97 -3.28
CA LEU A 6 -14.99 5.43 -1.94
C LEU A 6 -14.92 6.52 -0.85
N ALA A 7 -15.35 7.74 -1.15
CA ALA A 7 -15.38 8.82 -0.18
C ALA A 7 -16.33 8.46 0.98
N GLY A 8 -15.87 8.60 2.23
CA GLY A 8 -16.64 8.26 3.43
C GLY A 8 -16.78 6.75 3.72
N GLN A 9 -16.23 5.87 2.88
CA GLN A 9 -16.29 4.42 3.07
C GLN A 9 -15.04 3.84 3.73
N SER A 10 -14.28 4.68 4.45
CA SER A 10 -12.97 4.33 5.01
C SER A 10 -13.04 3.07 5.87
N GLU A 11 -14.05 2.93 6.74
CA GLU A 11 -14.19 1.76 7.64
C GLU A 11 -14.37 0.44 6.89
N ARG A 12 -15.01 0.46 5.71
CA ARG A 12 -15.24 -0.73 4.87
C ARG A 12 -14.02 -1.09 4.02
N VAL A 13 -13.24 -0.08 3.65
CA VAL A 13 -12.24 -0.20 2.58
C VAL A 13 -10.82 -0.26 3.13
N LEU A 14 -10.53 0.33 4.30
CA LEU A 14 -9.16 0.54 4.78
C LEU A 14 -8.36 -0.75 4.88
N GLU A 15 -8.85 -1.72 5.64
CA GLU A 15 -8.14 -2.98 5.88
C GLU A 15 -7.88 -3.77 4.59
N PRO A 16 -8.88 -4.12 3.77
CA PRO A 16 -8.63 -4.86 2.53
C PRO A 16 -7.78 -4.09 1.53
N TYR A 17 -7.93 -2.76 1.46
CA TYR A 17 -7.06 -1.90 0.65
C TYR A 17 -5.61 -1.92 1.13
N CYS A 18 -5.37 -1.77 2.44
CA CYS A 18 -4.05 -1.80 3.03
C CYS A 18 -3.37 -3.16 2.86
N CYS A 19 -4.10 -4.26 3.04
CA CYS A 19 -3.58 -5.61 2.77
C CYS A 19 -3.16 -5.74 1.30
N CYS A 20 -4.05 -5.42 0.35
CA CYS A 20 -3.74 -5.48 -1.08
C CYS A 20 -2.50 -4.63 -1.45
N LEU A 21 -2.39 -3.44 -0.88
CA LEU A 21 -1.31 -2.51 -1.21
C LEU A 21 0.06 -2.98 -0.69
N TRP A 22 0.09 -3.52 0.53
CA TRP A 22 1.34 -3.72 1.27
C TRP A 22 1.80 -5.17 1.40
N GLU A 23 0.89 -6.15 1.38
CA GLU A 23 1.20 -7.54 1.73
C GLU A 23 2.39 -8.10 0.94
N GLU A 24 2.34 -8.02 -0.39
CA GLU A 24 3.40 -8.57 -1.24
C GLU A 24 4.75 -7.82 -1.06
N SER A 25 4.73 -6.50 -0.84
CA SER A 25 5.96 -5.72 -0.61
C SER A 25 6.57 -6.04 0.75
N VAL A 26 5.76 -6.18 1.79
CA VAL A 26 6.20 -6.48 3.15
C VAL A 26 6.74 -7.92 3.23
N GLN A 27 6.11 -8.89 2.56
CA GLN A 27 6.55 -10.28 2.54
C GLN A 27 7.94 -10.48 1.90
N LYS A 28 8.37 -9.56 1.03
CA LYS A 28 9.70 -9.59 0.40
C LYS A 28 10.82 -9.03 1.29
N LEU A 29 10.47 -8.38 2.41
CA LEU A 29 11.45 -7.83 3.34
C LEU A 29 12.03 -8.91 4.23
N SER A 30 13.34 -8.90 4.41
CA SER A 30 13.99 -9.73 5.42
C SER A 30 13.65 -9.24 6.84
N THR A 31 13.91 -10.05 7.86
CA THR A 31 13.77 -9.62 9.26
C THR A 31 14.66 -8.41 9.59
N GLU A 32 15.82 -8.30 8.94
CA GLU A 32 16.72 -7.15 9.10
C GLU A 32 16.15 -5.89 8.44
N ASP A 33 15.58 -6.03 7.23
CA ASP A 33 14.87 -4.93 6.57
C ASP A 33 13.71 -4.45 7.46
N LEU A 34 12.89 -5.35 8.00
CA LEU A 34 11.76 -4.97 8.88
C LEU A 34 12.20 -4.21 10.14
N ARG A 35 13.34 -4.58 10.74
CA ARG A 35 13.88 -3.88 11.93
C ARG A 35 14.47 -2.52 11.61
N SER A 36 15.01 -2.35 10.41
CA SER A 36 15.66 -1.11 9.98
C SER A 36 14.70 -0.13 9.30
N LEU A 37 13.62 -0.63 8.69
CA LEU A 37 12.64 0.16 7.94
C LEU A 37 12.16 1.41 8.70
N PRO A 38 11.75 1.35 9.99
CA PRO A 38 11.26 2.53 10.71
C PRO A 38 12.34 3.59 10.95
N LYS A 39 13.62 3.24 10.83
CA LYS A 39 14.77 4.13 11.02
C LYS A 39 15.15 4.89 9.74
N LEU A 40 14.62 4.46 8.61
CA LEU A 40 14.88 5.06 7.30
C LEU A 40 14.05 6.33 7.11
N SER A 41 14.52 7.23 6.24
CA SER A 41 13.68 8.34 5.77
C SER A 41 12.48 7.82 4.96
N PRO A 42 11.38 8.58 4.84
CA PRO A 42 10.19 8.14 4.10
C PRO A 42 10.48 7.71 2.66
N LYS A 43 11.40 8.39 1.96
CA LYS A 43 11.80 8.02 0.61
C LYS A 43 12.51 6.66 0.61
N GLN A 44 13.44 6.44 1.52
CA GLN A 44 14.16 5.17 1.64
C GLN A 44 13.25 4.01 2.07
N GLN A 45 12.23 4.27 2.90
CA GLN A 45 11.19 3.29 3.23
C GLN A 45 10.42 2.88 1.98
N LEU A 46 9.99 3.86 1.20
CA LEU A 46 9.26 3.61 -0.04
C LEU A 46 10.12 2.85 -1.06
N ASP A 47 11.39 3.23 -1.21
CA ASP A 47 12.35 2.54 -2.09
C ASP A 47 12.53 1.08 -1.66
N LYS A 48 12.62 0.79 -0.35
CA LYS A 48 12.64 -0.58 0.20
C LYS A 48 11.36 -1.38 -0.09
N LEU A 49 10.22 -0.70 -0.21
CA LEU A 49 8.92 -1.32 -0.50
C LEU A 49 8.63 -1.45 -2.00
N GLY A 50 9.58 -1.12 -2.88
CA GLY A 50 9.47 -1.23 -4.33
C GLY A 50 9.43 0.10 -5.08
N GLY A 51 9.50 1.24 -4.38
CA GLY A 51 9.54 2.58 -4.97
C GLY A 51 8.17 3.16 -5.31
N SER A 52 8.15 4.45 -5.66
CA SER A 52 6.92 5.20 -5.87
C SER A 52 6.12 4.73 -7.08
N GLU A 53 6.78 4.28 -8.15
CA GLU A 53 6.09 3.80 -9.35
C GLU A 53 5.29 2.53 -9.07
N VAL A 54 5.92 1.53 -8.43
CA VAL A 54 5.25 0.28 -8.03
C VAL A 54 4.13 0.55 -7.04
N PHE A 55 4.36 1.43 -6.07
CA PHE A 55 3.33 1.86 -5.13
C PHE A 55 2.10 2.45 -5.83
N LEU A 56 2.30 3.40 -6.76
CA LEU A 56 1.20 4.04 -7.48
C LEU A 56 0.44 3.05 -8.37
N GLN A 57 1.14 2.13 -9.03
CA GLN A 57 0.53 1.09 -9.83
C GLN A 57 -0.36 0.17 -8.98
N ARG A 58 0.16 -0.32 -7.84
CA ARG A 58 -0.62 -1.17 -6.93
C ARG A 58 -1.77 -0.43 -6.28
N GLN A 59 -1.58 0.84 -5.92
CA GLN A 59 -2.64 1.68 -5.38
C GLN A 59 -3.86 1.69 -6.32
N GLU A 60 -3.67 1.93 -7.62
CA GLU A 60 -4.78 1.93 -8.58
C GLU A 60 -5.42 0.53 -8.67
N GLN A 61 -4.61 -0.52 -8.77
CA GLN A 61 -5.09 -1.91 -8.84
C GLN A 61 -5.96 -2.29 -7.63
N CYS A 62 -5.51 -1.96 -6.41
CA CYS A 62 -6.22 -2.26 -5.18
C CYS A 62 -7.51 -1.46 -5.03
N LEU A 63 -7.54 -0.21 -5.52
CA LEU A 63 -8.77 0.60 -5.48
C LEU A 63 -9.83 0.11 -6.46
N VAL A 64 -9.43 -0.42 -7.63
CA VAL A 64 -10.37 -0.94 -8.64
C VAL A 64 -11.20 -2.12 -8.11
N VAL A 65 -10.61 -2.97 -7.25
CA VAL A 65 -11.34 -4.11 -6.63
C VAL A 65 -12.51 -3.62 -5.75
N HIS A 66 -12.45 -2.39 -5.27
CA HIS A 66 -13.48 -1.77 -4.43
C HIS A 66 -14.44 -0.87 -5.22
N THR A 67 -14.17 -0.58 -6.50
CA THR A 67 -15.10 0.16 -7.36
C THR A 67 -16.17 -0.76 -7.95
N GLY A 68 -17.45 -0.47 -7.70
CA GLY A 68 -18.57 -1.13 -8.39
C GLY A 68 -19.42 -2.13 -7.60
N ARG A 69 -19.42 -2.11 -6.26
CA ARG A 69 -20.45 -2.79 -5.43
C ARG A 69 -21.39 -1.80 -4.77
#